data_AF-A0A8T5FA26-F1
#
_entry.id   AF-A0A8T5FA26-F1
#
_cell.length_a   1.000
_cell.length_b   1.000
_cell.length_c   1.000
_cell.angle_alpha   90.00
_cell.angle_beta   90.00
_cell.angle_gamma   90.00
#
_symmetry.space_group_name_H-M   'P 1'
#
loop_
_entity.id
_entity.type
_entity.pdbx_description
1 polymer ?
#
loop_
_entity_poly.entity_id
_entity_poly.type
_entity_poly.pdbx_seq_one_letter_code
_entity_poly.pdbx_strand_id
1 'polypeptide(L)'
;PNLKGQFPSPTDKNIKIYIQRGSWGLIDKDLETFTERQLLQDYGTWQREFLDYPNAVDYRDVQKNQKEFIFYCSDYRLQDLIDIKPSEGTSYIRSLTEPFNTEMEIKEDQVKNWFVHFGVINRDEDWHQIHVSGHGDGEQIRHVVKDTHAKLLIPIHTVHDEYHKQWHDNVNSVNQHDRIQL
;
A
#
# COMPACT_ATOMS: atom_id res chain seq x y z
N PRO A 1 10.98 16.55 -15.81
CA PRO A 1 12.21 15.72 -15.94
C PRO A 1 11.93 14.45 -16.75
N ASN A 2 12.81 14.05 -17.67
CA ASN A 2 12.69 12.77 -18.37
C ASN A 2 13.23 11.67 -17.44
N LEU A 3 12.33 10.85 -16.90
CA LEU A 3 12.63 9.82 -15.89
C LEU A 3 13.04 8.48 -16.52
N LYS A 4 13.21 8.41 -17.86
CA LYS A 4 13.57 7.18 -18.57
C LYS A 4 14.96 6.70 -18.12
N GLY A 5 15.02 5.47 -17.59
CA GLY A 5 16.25 4.87 -17.05
C GLY A 5 16.57 5.24 -15.61
N GLN A 6 15.71 5.99 -14.91
CA GLN A 6 15.87 6.29 -13.48
C GLN A 6 15.17 5.28 -12.57
N PHE A 7 14.25 4.49 -13.12
CA PHE A 7 13.54 3.44 -12.40
C PHE A 7 14.06 2.05 -12.78
N PRO A 8 14.05 1.08 -11.85
CA PRO A 8 14.41 -0.30 -12.14
C PRO A 8 13.56 -0.88 -13.28
N SER A 9 14.17 -1.72 -14.11
CA SER A 9 13.42 -2.60 -15.02
C SER A 9 12.55 -3.56 -14.20
N PRO A 10 11.40 -4.01 -14.72
CA PRO A 10 10.65 -5.14 -14.14
C PRO A 10 11.49 -6.42 -13.92
N THR A 11 12.57 -6.58 -14.70
CA THR A 11 13.54 -7.68 -14.61
C THR A 11 14.82 -7.33 -13.84
N ASP A 12 14.83 -6.23 -13.08
CA ASP A 12 15.97 -5.87 -12.22
C ASP A 12 16.31 -7.01 -11.25
N LYS A 13 17.61 -7.29 -11.07
CA LYS A 13 18.10 -8.40 -10.24
C LYS A 13 17.67 -8.32 -8.78
N ASN A 14 17.37 -7.11 -8.27
CA ASN A 14 16.94 -6.87 -6.90
C ASN A 14 15.41 -6.90 -6.74
N ILE A 15 14.66 -7.06 -7.83
CA ILE A 15 13.21 -7.13 -7.83
C ILE A 15 12.78 -8.55 -8.16
N LYS A 16 11.80 -9.04 -7.42
CA LYS A 16 11.15 -10.33 -7.66
C LYS A 16 9.68 -10.06 -7.92
N ILE A 17 9.13 -10.66 -8.97
CA ILE A 17 7.71 -10.52 -9.29
C ILE A 17 6.98 -11.67 -8.61
N TYR A 18 6.28 -11.36 -7.52
CA TYR A 18 5.48 -12.35 -6.82
C TYR A 18 4.23 -12.70 -7.62
N ILE A 19 4.21 -13.89 -8.21
CA ILE A 19 3.06 -14.45 -8.90
C ILE A 19 2.14 -15.06 -7.86
N GLN A 20 1.02 -14.39 -7.69
CA GLN A 20 -0.03 -14.81 -6.78
C GLN A 20 -0.67 -16.11 -7.26
N ARG A 21 -1.17 -16.92 -6.32
CA ARG A 21 -2.03 -18.04 -6.66
C ARG A 21 -3.26 -17.51 -7.42
N GLY A 22 -3.52 -18.06 -8.60
CA GLY A 22 -4.69 -17.72 -9.40
C GLY A 22 -5.98 -18.18 -8.74
N SER A 23 -7.12 -17.88 -9.38
CA SER A 23 -8.45 -18.23 -8.85
C SER A 23 -8.67 -19.74 -8.75
N TRP A 24 -8.08 -20.51 -9.66
CA TRP A 24 -8.09 -21.98 -9.72
C TRP A 24 -6.87 -22.57 -9.01
N GLY A 25 -5.85 -21.75 -8.77
CA GLY A 25 -4.65 -22.09 -8.03
C GLY A 25 -3.73 -23.07 -8.76
N LEU A 26 -3.59 -22.89 -10.08
CA LEU A 26 -2.87 -23.83 -10.94
C LEU A 26 -1.35 -23.66 -10.96
N ILE A 27 -0.80 -22.59 -10.39
CA ILE A 27 0.64 -22.24 -10.45
C ILE A 27 1.60 -23.31 -9.94
N ASP A 28 1.13 -24.14 -9.01
CA ASP A 28 1.91 -25.22 -8.38
C ASP A 28 1.47 -26.62 -8.85
N LYS A 29 0.62 -26.71 -9.88
CA LYS A 29 0.03 -27.96 -10.35
C LYS A 29 0.78 -28.54 -11.54
N ASP A 30 0.61 -29.85 -11.69
CA ASP A 30 1.20 -30.60 -12.79
C ASP A 30 0.55 -30.22 -14.12
N LEU A 31 1.38 -29.84 -15.10
CA LEU A 31 0.93 -29.41 -16.41
C LEU A 31 0.46 -30.58 -17.31
N GLU A 32 0.81 -31.82 -16.97
CA GLU A 32 0.24 -33.00 -17.63
C GLU A 32 -1.24 -33.18 -17.25
N THR A 33 -1.62 -32.73 -16.05
CA THR A 33 -3.01 -32.73 -15.58
C THR A 33 -3.75 -31.45 -15.98
N PHE A 34 -3.09 -30.29 -15.90
CA PHE A 34 -3.64 -28.99 -16.27
C PHE A 34 -2.82 -28.35 -17.38
N THR A 35 -3.38 -28.25 -18.59
CA THR A 35 -2.64 -27.70 -19.73
C THR A 35 -2.10 -26.29 -19.44
N GLU A 36 -0.99 -25.92 -20.09
CA GLU A 36 -0.44 -24.56 -20.04
C GLU A 36 -1.50 -23.49 -20.37
N ARG A 37 -2.40 -23.81 -21.32
CA ARG A 37 -3.56 -22.96 -21.64
C ARG A 37 -4.46 -22.73 -20.43
N GLN A 38 -4.75 -23.76 -19.63
CA GLN A 38 -5.56 -23.63 -18.42
C GLN A 38 -4.84 -22.81 -17.35
N LEU A 39 -3.53 -23.01 -17.17
CA LEU A 39 -2.72 -22.17 -16.30
C LEU A 39 -2.83 -20.69 -16.71
N LEU A 40 -2.64 -20.37 -17.99
CA LEU A 40 -2.78 -19.00 -18.49
C LEU A 40 -4.20 -18.44 -18.29
N GLN A 41 -5.23 -19.27 -18.40
CA GLN A 41 -6.63 -18.88 -18.16
C GLN A 41 -6.93 -18.56 -16.70
N ASP A 42 -6.13 -19.07 -15.76
CA ASP A 42 -6.23 -18.74 -14.33
C ASP A 42 -5.81 -17.29 -14.04
N TYR A 43 -5.12 -16.65 -14.99
CA TYR A 43 -4.60 -15.29 -14.89
C TYR A 43 -5.26 -14.34 -15.90
N GLY A 44 -5.39 -13.07 -15.48
CA GLY A 44 -5.79 -11.99 -16.37
C GLY A 44 -4.77 -11.80 -17.50
N THR A 45 -5.23 -11.37 -18.68
CA THR A 45 -4.35 -11.24 -19.87
C THR A 45 -3.10 -10.39 -19.60
N TRP A 46 -3.23 -9.32 -18.79
CA TRP A 46 -2.12 -8.45 -18.43
C TRP A 46 -1.11 -9.11 -17.48
N GLN A 47 -1.50 -10.13 -16.71
CA GLN A 47 -0.61 -10.81 -15.76
C GLN A 47 0.26 -11.86 -16.43
N ARG A 48 -0.21 -12.43 -17.56
CA ARG A 48 0.40 -13.59 -18.20
C ARG A 48 1.84 -13.36 -18.61
N GLU A 49 2.19 -12.15 -19.04
CA GLU A 49 3.57 -11.85 -19.41
C GLU A 49 4.55 -12.06 -18.25
N PHE A 50 4.12 -11.81 -17.01
CA PHE A 50 4.97 -11.93 -15.83
C PHE A 50 5.21 -13.36 -15.38
N LEU A 51 4.38 -14.32 -15.84
CA LEU A 51 4.55 -15.74 -15.50
C LEU A 51 5.89 -16.29 -16.02
N ASP A 52 6.34 -15.78 -17.17
CA ASP A 52 7.56 -16.25 -17.86
C ASP A 52 8.79 -15.40 -17.51
N TYR A 53 8.68 -14.43 -16.60
CA TYR A 53 9.81 -13.58 -16.25
C TYR A 53 10.87 -14.39 -15.49
N PRO A 54 12.17 -14.17 -15.77
CA PRO A 54 13.24 -14.91 -15.10
C PRO A 54 13.35 -14.62 -13.60
N ASN A 55 12.70 -13.54 -13.14
CA ASN A 55 12.61 -13.14 -11.74
C ASN A 55 11.19 -13.29 -11.16
N ALA A 56 10.31 -14.02 -11.84
CA ALA A 56 9.04 -14.46 -11.28
C ALA A 56 9.29 -15.44 -10.13
N VAL A 57 8.55 -15.27 -9.03
CA VAL A 57 8.61 -16.13 -7.84
C VAL A 57 7.20 -16.37 -7.34
N ASP A 58 6.96 -17.49 -6.67
CA ASP A 58 5.70 -17.73 -5.99
C ASP A 58 5.88 -18.01 -4.49
N TYR A 59 4.79 -18.38 -3.81
CA TYR A 59 4.80 -18.62 -2.38
C TYR A 59 5.83 -19.69 -1.95
N ARG A 60 6.16 -20.66 -2.82
CA ARG A 60 7.14 -21.72 -2.55
C ARG A 60 8.54 -21.15 -2.48
N ASP A 61 8.86 -20.19 -3.34
CA ASP A 61 10.16 -19.51 -3.34
C ASP A 61 10.31 -18.60 -2.12
N VAL A 62 9.26 -17.84 -1.81
CA VAL A 62 9.23 -16.96 -0.62
C VAL A 62 9.36 -17.80 0.65
N GLN A 63 8.58 -18.87 0.78
CA GLN A 63 8.61 -19.77 1.93
C GLN A 63 10.00 -20.39 2.17
N LYS A 64 10.71 -20.77 1.10
CA LYS A 64 12.04 -21.37 1.20
C LYS A 64 13.14 -20.38 1.55
N ASN A 65 13.04 -19.14 1.07
CA ASN A 65 14.14 -18.15 1.17
C ASN A 65 13.72 -16.88 1.93
N GLN A 66 12.88 -16.99 2.97
CA GLN A 66 12.27 -15.84 3.66
C GLN A 66 13.27 -14.75 4.11
N LYS A 67 14.50 -15.13 4.48
CA LYS A 67 15.55 -14.18 4.90
C LYS A 67 16.11 -13.31 3.76
N GLU A 68 15.82 -13.66 2.52
CA GLU A 68 16.30 -12.98 1.31
C GLU A 68 15.26 -11.99 0.74
N PHE A 69 14.04 -11.97 1.30
CA PHE A 69 12.94 -11.18 0.79
C PHE A 69 12.49 -10.08 1.75
N ILE A 70 12.15 -8.92 1.18
CA ILE A 70 11.16 -8.01 1.75
C ILE A 70 9.86 -8.26 0.99
N PHE A 71 8.86 -8.81 1.66
CA PHE A 71 7.60 -9.19 1.03
C PHE A 71 6.55 -8.09 1.19
N TYR A 72 6.06 -7.56 0.06
CA TYR A 72 4.95 -6.63 0.05
C TYR A 72 3.62 -7.38 0.20
N CYS A 73 2.98 -7.23 1.36
CA CYS A 73 1.66 -7.76 1.66
C CYS A 73 0.69 -6.62 1.96
N SER A 74 -0.35 -6.46 1.14
CA SER A 74 -1.38 -5.45 1.40
C SER A 74 -2.48 -6.00 2.32
N ASP A 75 -3.26 -5.11 2.94
CA ASP A 75 -4.41 -5.47 3.79
C ASP A 75 -5.46 -6.34 3.03
N TYR A 76 -5.51 -6.26 1.69
CA TYR A 76 -6.42 -7.06 0.84
C TYR A 76 -5.85 -8.43 0.47
N ARG A 77 -4.63 -8.73 0.92
CA ARG A 77 -3.83 -9.89 0.50
C ARG A 77 -3.33 -10.72 1.67
N LEU A 78 -3.92 -10.56 2.85
CA LEU A 78 -3.55 -11.31 4.06
C LEU A 78 -3.67 -12.83 3.88
N GLN A 79 -4.48 -13.31 2.94
CA GLN A 79 -4.57 -14.72 2.57
C GLN A 79 -3.26 -15.31 2.03
N ASP A 80 -2.35 -14.48 1.49
CA ASP A 80 -1.04 -14.95 1.03
C ASP A 80 -0.21 -15.52 2.20
N LEU A 81 -0.49 -15.10 3.45
CA LEU A 81 0.17 -15.62 4.65
C LEU A 81 -0.12 -17.11 4.91
N ILE A 82 -1.26 -17.62 4.44
CA ILE A 82 -1.65 -19.04 4.58
C ILE A 82 -0.61 -19.93 3.89
N ASP A 83 -0.17 -19.50 2.71
CA ASP A 83 0.76 -20.22 1.86
C ASP A 83 2.22 -19.90 2.22
N ILE A 84 2.53 -18.62 2.47
CA ILE A 84 3.89 -18.16 2.81
C ILE A 84 4.36 -18.74 4.14
N LYS A 85 3.49 -18.75 5.16
CA LYS A 85 3.79 -19.18 6.53
C LYS A 85 5.06 -18.49 7.07
N PRO A 86 4.96 -17.20 7.42
CA PRO A 86 6.09 -16.43 7.93
C PRO A 86 6.77 -17.16 9.10
N SER A 87 8.09 -17.11 9.12
CA SER A 87 8.87 -17.69 10.21
C SER A 87 8.71 -16.84 11.48
N GLU A 88 8.78 -17.47 12.64
CA GLU A 88 8.79 -16.76 13.91
C GLU A 88 9.92 -15.72 13.94
N GLY A 89 9.62 -14.52 14.46
CA GLY A 89 10.55 -13.39 14.48
C GLY A 89 10.66 -12.63 13.16
N THR A 90 9.76 -12.86 12.20
CA THR A 90 9.60 -12.01 11.01
C THR A 90 9.36 -10.56 11.43
N SER A 91 10.03 -9.60 10.79
CA SER A 91 9.80 -8.18 11.03
C SER A 91 8.66 -7.63 10.18
N TYR A 92 7.84 -6.76 10.76
CA TYR A 92 6.73 -6.09 10.09
C TYR A 92 6.93 -4.57 10.07
N ILE A 93 6.54 -3.93 8.96
CA ILE A 93 6.51 -2.47 8.82
C ILE A 93 5.16 -2.10 8.20
N ARG A 94 4.36 -1.30 8.92
CA ARG A 94 3.15 -0.69 8.38
C ARG A 94 3.46 0.68 7.81
N SER A 95 3.40 0.79 6.49
CA SER A 95 3.59 2.06 5.77
C SER A 95 2.25 2.67 5.33
N LEU A 96 1.33 2.87 6.29
CA LEU A 96 0.00 3.46 6.06
C LEU A 96 -0.32 4.46 7.18
N THR A 97 -1.15 5.46 6.87
CA THR A 97 -1.64 6.44 7.85
C THR A 97 -2.35 5.77 9.02
N GLU A 98 -2.29 6.41 10.18
CA GLU A 98 -3.06 6.05 11.36
C GLU A 98 -4.57 6.11 11.06
N PRO A 99 -5.38 5.25 11.69
CA PRO A 99 -6.83 5.35 11.62
C PRO A 99 -7.31 6.74 12.07
N PHE A 100 -8.17 7.36 11.26
CA PHE A 100 -8.83 8.64 11.58
C PHE A 100 -10.36 8.51 11.63
N ASN A 101 -10.87 7.29 11.52
CA ASN A 101 -12.28 6.95 11.70
C ASN A 101 -12.42 5.49 12.18
N THR A 102 -13.60 5.16 12.68
CA THR A 102 -13.91 3.85 13.25
C THR A 102 -13.78 2.69 12.25
N GLU A 103 -14.10 2.91 10.97
CA GLU A 103 -13.95 1.88 9.96
C GLU A 103 -12.48 1.47 9.79
N MET A 104 -11.57 2.45 9.81
CA MET A 104 -10.14 2.22 9.73
C MET A 104 -9.57 1.58 10.99
N GLU A 105 -10.08 1.93 12.18
CA GLU A 105 -9.70 1.29 13.44
C GLU A 105 -10.03 -0.20 13.41
N ILE A 106 -11.26 -0.54 13.01
CA ILE A 106 -11.71 -1.94 12.88
C ILE A 106 -10.84 -2.70 11.86
N LYS A 107 -10.51 -2.06 10.72
CA LYS A 107 -9.66 -2.68 9.70
C LYS A 107 -8.24 -2.93 10.22
N GLU A 108 -7.68 -1.98 10.97
CA GLU A 108 -6.37 -2.15 11.60
C GLU A 108 -6.37 -3.32 12.57
N ASP A 109 -7.39 -3.44 13.42
CA ASP A 109 -7.53 -4.55 14.36
C ASP A 109 -7.64 -5.89 13.65
N GLN A 110 -8.35 -5.96 12.51
CA GLN A 110 -8.39 -7.17 11.69
C GLN A 110 -6.99 -7.55 11.16
N VAL A 111 -6.22 -6.58 10.65
CA VAL A 111 -4.86 -6.84 10.16
C VAL A 111 -3.95 -7.31 11.28
N LYS A 112 -4.00 -6.66 12.46
CA LYS A 112 -3.26 -7.08 13.65
C LYS A 112 -3.59 -8.53 14.03
N ASN A 113 -4.87 -8.89 14.07
CA ASN A 113 -5.31 -10.25 14.38
C ASN A 113 -4.76 -11.29 13.40
N TRP A 114 -4.73 -10.98 12.10
CA TRP A 114 -4.09 -11.85 11.11
C TRP A 114 -2.59 -12.03 11.37
N PHE A 115 -1.87 -10.95 11.63
CA PHE A 115 -0.43 -11.04 11.90
C PHE A 115 -0.10 -11.74 13.21
N VAL A 116 -0.92 -11.59 14.25
CA VAL A 116 -0.82 -12.40 15.47
C VAL A 116 -1.06 -13.88 15.17
N HIS A 117 -2.11 -14.19 14.41
CA HIS A 117 -2.45 -15.57 14.05
C HIS A 117 -1.32 -16.28 13.29
N PHE A 118 -0.64 -15.56 12.39
CA PHE A 118 0.49 -16.09 11.60
C PHE A 118 1.86 -15.89 12.26
N GLY A 119 1.93 -15.40 13.50
CA GLY A 119 3.18 -15.23 14.24
C GLY A 119 4.14 -14.17 13.67
N VAL A 120 3.61 -13.23 12.88
CA VAL A 120 4.36 -12.09 12.32
C VAL A 120 4.61 -11.04 13.41
N ILE A 121 3.62 -10.83 14.28
CA ILE A 121 3.73 -10.00 15.49
C ILE A 121 3.22 -10.83 16.67
N ASN A 122 3.79 -10.66 17.87
CA ASN A 122 3.32 -11.38 19.05
C ASN A 122 2.45 -10.51 19.97
N ARG A 123 2.67 -9.20 19.93
CA ARG A 123 1.97 -8.20 20.74
C ARG A 123 1.99 -6.83 20.06
N ASP A 124 1.24 -5.88 20.59
CA ASP A 124 1.15 -4.52 20.06
C ASP A 124 2.51 -3.79 20.00
N GLU A 125 3.49 -4.18 20.83
CA GLU A 125 4.85 -3.60 20.78
C GLU A 125 5.60 -3.92 19.47
N ASP A 126 5.25 -5.02 18.81
CA ASP A 126 5.82 -5.43 17.52
C ASP A 126 5.11 -4.74 16.34
N TRP A 127 4.07 -3.93 16.62
CA TRP A 127 3.36 -3.14 15.62
C TRP A 127 4.11 -1.85 15.29
N HIS A 128 4.98 -1.91 14.29
CA HIS A 128 5.75 -0.76 13.84
C HIS A 128 5.05 -0.01 12.70
N GLN A 129 4.47 1.14 13.03
CA GLN A 129 3.86 2.05 12.05
C GLN A 129 4.81 3.18 11.69
N ILE A 130 5.09 3.31 10.39
CA ILE A 130 5.96 4.34 9.83
C ILE A 130 5.26 4.93 8.61
N HIS A 131 4.66 6.10 8.77
CA HIS A 131 3.97 6.80 7.69
C HIS A 131 4.62 8.15 7.43
N VAL A 132 4.88 8.45 6.16
CA VAL A 132 5.21 9.80 5.71
C VAL A 132 3.98 10.32 4.97
N SER A 133 3.38 11.39 5.49
CA SER A 133 2.20 12.01 4.90
C SER A 133 2.50 12.51 3.48
N GLY A 134 1.53 12.31 2.57
CA GLY A 134 1.54 12.95 1.26
C GLY A 134 1.10 14.42 1.29
N HIS A 135 0.64 14.90 2.45
CA HIS A 135 0.20 16.28 2.67
C HIS A 135 1.24 17.05 3.48
N GLY A 136 1.30 18.37 3.24
CA GLY A 136 2.14 19.25 4.05
C GLY A 136 1.65 19.30 5.49
N ASP A 137 2.59 19.42 6.44
CA ASP A 137 2.26 19.67 7.84
C ASP A 137 1.73 21.11 8.04
N GLY A 138 1.30 21.41 9.27
CA GLY A 138 0.74 22.73 9.59
C GLY A 138 1.70 23.90 9.33
N GLU A 139 2.99 23.74 9.56
CA GLU A 139 3.98 24.81 9.30
C GLU A 139 4.22 24.99 7.80
N GLN A 140 4.29 23.90 7.05
CA GLN A 140 4.41 23.92 5.59
C GLN A 140 3.19 24.57 4.94
N ILE A 141 1.97 24.21 5.37
CA ILE A 141 0.73 24.82 4.88
C ILE A 141 0.68 26.30 5.26
N ARG A 142 1.00 26.64 6.51
CA ARG A 142 1.03 28.03 7.00
C ARG A 142 2.00 28.89 6.19
N HIS A 143 3.18 28.35 5.85
CA HIS A 143 4.14 29.04 5.00
C HIS A 143 3.55 29.34 3.62
N VAL A 144 2.92 28.35 2.97
CA VAL A 144 2.23 28.56 1.68
C VAL A 144 1.15 29.64 1.78
N VAL A 145 0.32 29.59 2.83
CA VAL A 145 -0.75 30.58 3.07
C VAL A 145 -0.19 32.00 3.18
N LYS A 146 0.89 32.18 3.93
CA LYS A 146 1.49 33.50 4.17
C LYS A 146 2.22 34.04 2.94
N ASP A 147 2.99 33.21 2.28
CA ASP A 147 3.90 33.63 1.20
C ASP A 147 3.18 33.85 -0.12
N THR A 148 2.02 33.23 -0.32
CA THR A 148 1.20 33.43 -1.53
C THR A 148 0.56 34.82 -1.57
N HIS A 149 0.39 35.50 -0.42
CA HIS A 149 -0.32 36.79 -0.30
C HIS A 149 -1.67 36.80 -1.02
N ALA A 150 -2.46 35.74 -0.83
CA ALA A 150 -3.78 35.65 -1.44
C ALA A 150 -4.69 36.78 -0.97
N LYS A 151 -5.62 37.23 -1.83
CA LYS A 151 -6.67 38.19 -1.40
C LYS A 151 -7.80 37.52 -0.64
N LEU A 152 -8.01 36.24 -0.91
CA LEU A 152 -9.04 35.38 -0.34
C LEU A 152 -8.48 33.96 -0.27
N LEU A 153 -8.65 33.31 0.88
CA LEU A 153 -8.28 31.91 1.09
C LEU A 153 -9.56 31.06 1.20
N ILE A 154 -9.65 29.99 0.41
CA ILE A 154 -10.75 29.01 0.47
C ILE A 154 -10.13 27.65 0.79
N PRO A 155 -10.12 27.22 2.06
CA PRO A 155 -9.61 25.92 2.46
C PRO A 155 -10.52 24.82 1.89
N ILE A 156 -9.92 23.85 1.21
CA ILE A 156 -10.59 22.64 0.72
C ILE A 156 -9.80 21.42 1.17
N HIS A 157 -10.40 20.24 1.09
CA HIS A 157 -9.76 18.97 1.49
C HIS A 157 -9.27 18.98 2.96
N THR A 158 -10.01 19.66 3.83
CA THR A 158 -9.82 19.67 5.28
C THR A 158 -11.19 19.64 5.96
N VAL A 159 -11.27 19.03 7.14
CA VAL A 159 -12.41 19.14 8.06
C VAL A 159 -12.15 20.17 9.17
N HIS A 160 -10.93 20.72 9.23
CA HIS A 160 -10.45 21.65 10.24
C HIS A 160 -9.89 22.93 9.57
N ASP A 161 -10.77 23.89 9.29
CA ASP A 161 -10.39 25.15 8.66
C ASP A 161 -10.04 26.27 9.66
N GLU A 162 -10.19 26.01 10.96
CA GLU A 162 -9.92 26.94 12.05
C GLU A 162 -8.49 27.48 12.04
N TYR A 163 -7.51 26.66 11.64
CA TYR A 163 -6.12 27.09 11.54
C TYR A 163 -5.90 28.07 10.39
N HIS A 164 -6.58 27.86 9.26
CA HIS A 164 -6.50 28.76 8.11
C HIS A 164 -7.03 30.15 8.47
N LYS A 165 -8.12 30.20 9.25
CA LYS A 165 -8.71 31.43 9.80
C LYS A 165 -7.77 32.17 10.75
N GLN A 166 -6.81 31.47 11.37
CA GLN A 166 -5.78 32.11 12.20
C GLN A 166 -4.58 32.61 11.37
N TRP A 167 -4.37 32.06 10.18
CA TRP A 167 -3.19 32.37 9.36
C TRP A 167 -3.45 33.39 8.26
N HIS A 168 -4.72 33.64 7.92
CA HIS A 168 -5.13 34.55 6.86
C HIS A 168 -6.37 35.36 7.28
N ASP A 169 -6.38 36.66 7.01
CA ASP A 169 -7.43 37.57 7.50
C ASP A 169 -8.76 37.43 6.75
N ASN A 170 -8.71 36.94 5.50
CA ASN A 170 -9.89 36.76 4.65
C ASN A 170 -10.04 35.30 4.21
N VAL A 171 -10.76 34.50 5.02
CA VAL A 171 -11.01 33.08 4.77
C VAL A 171 -12.50 32.85 4.52
N ASN A 172 -12.83 32.15 3.44
CA ASN A 172 -14.20 31.74 3.14
C ASN A 172 -14.32 30.21 3.17
N SER A 173 -14.98 29.71 4.21
CA SER A 173 -15.31 28.30 4.39
C SER A 173 -16.41 27.88 3.41
N VAL A 174 -16.28 26.71 2.81
CA VAL A 174 -17.27 26.19 1.86
C VAL A 174 -17.72 24.79 2.23
N ASN A 175 -18.97 24.49 1.90
CA ASN A 175 -19.51 23.14 1.87
C ASN A 175 -19.49 22.58 0.44
N GLN A 176 -19.68 21.28 0.34
CA GLN A 176 -19.83 20.61 -0.95
C GLN A 176 -20.99 21.26 -1.73
N HIS A 177 -20.73 21.63 -2.99
CA HIS A 177 -21.66 22.29 -3.93
C HIS A 177 -21.91 23.79 -3.71
N ASP A 178 -21.27 24.44 -2.75
CA ASP A 178 -21.34 25.88 -2.63
C ASP A 178 -20.77 26.58 -3.88
N ARG A 179 -21.33 27.75 -4.20
CA ARG A 179 -20.88 28.60 -5.29
C ARG A 179 -20.31 29.89 -4.73
N ILE A 180 -19.05 30.17 -5.04
CA ILE A 180 -18.40 31.44 -4.72
C ILE A 180 -18.28 32.27 -6.00
N GLN A 181 -18.69 33.54 -5.90
CA GLN A 181 -18.41 34.55 -6.92
C GLN A 181 -17.17 35.33 -6.48
N LEU A 182 -16.12 35.29 -7.29
CA LEU A 182 -14.81 35.91 -7.02
C LEU A 182 -14.70 37.29 -7.67
#